data_AF-A0A359B126-F1
#
_entry.id   AF-A0A359B126-F1
#
_cell.length_a   1.000
_cell.length_b   1.000
_cell.length_c   1.000
_cell.angle_alpha   90.00
_cell.angle_beta   90.00
_cell.angle_gamma   90.00
#
_symmetry.space_group_name_H-M   'P 1'
#
loop_
_entity.id
_entity.type
_entity.pdbx_description
1 polymer ?
#
loop_
_entity_poly.entity_id
_entity_poly.type
_entity_poly.pdbx_seq_one_letter_code
_entity_poly.pdbx_strand_id
1 'polypeptide(L)' 'AMTASELTIKNVSVQNLGIIPESFRRLGITVHQQGDDLYIPEQDRYTIESFLDGSILTIADAPWPGLTPDLLSVMLVVAT' A
#
# COMPACT_ATOMS: atom_id res chain seq x y z
N ALA A 1 -6.76 -7.02 1.46
CA ALA A 1 -7.89 -6.55 0.62
C ALA A 1 -9.14 -6.44 1.48
N MET A 2 -10.12 -5.62 1.07
CA MET A 2 -11.44 -5.44 1.71
C MET A 2 -12.18 -6.76 2.02
N THR A 3 -11.74 -7.87 1.43
CA THR A 3 -12.26 -9.24 1.61
C THR A 3 -11.59 -10.03 2.74
N ALA A 4 -10.62 -9.44 3.47
CA ALA A 4 -9.70 -10.11 4.40
C ALA A 4 -8.86 -11.25 3.79
N SER A 5 -9.19 -11.78 2.61
CA SER A 5 -8.49 -12.90 1.98
C SER A 5 -7.11 -12.54 1.42
N GLU A 6 -6.28 -13.57 1.22
CA GLU A 6 -5.04 -13.45 0.47
C GLU A 6 -5.29 -13.07 -1.00
N LEU A 7 -4.39 -12.28 -1.57
CA LEU A 7 -4.46 -11.79 -2.94
C LEU A 7 -3.07 -11.76 -3.57
N THR A 8 -2.92 -12.40 -4.72
CA THR A 8 -1.73 -12.25 -5.58
C THR A 8 -2.09 -11.42 -6.81
N ILE A 9 -1.43 -10.28 -6.99
CA ILE A 9 -1.51 -9.47 -8.19
C ILE A 9 -0.31 -9.84 -9.07
N LYS A 10 -0.57 -10.36 -10.26
CA LYS A 10 0.47 -10.86 -11.17
C LYS A 10 0.90 -9.82 -12.20
N ASN A 11 2.16 -9.89 -12.64
CA ASN A 11 2.74 -9.05 -13.69
C ASN A 11 2.52 -7.55 -13.46
N VAL A 12 2.79 -7.09 -12.24
CA VAL A 12 2.49 -5.70 -11.85
C VAL A 12 3.53 -4.70 -12.36
N SER A 13 4.60 -5.18 -13.00
CA SER A 13 5.74 -4.36 -13.40
C SER A 13 6.29 -3.58 -12.22
N VAL A 14 6.82 -4.28 -11.21
CA VAL A 14 7.18 -3.68 -9.90
C VAL A 14 8.15 -2.51 -10.07
N GLN A 15 9.04 -2.57 -11.07
CA GLN A 15 9.98 -1.50 -11.39
C GLN A 15 9.30 -0.17 -11.78
N ASN A 16 8.08 -0.23 -12.33
CA ASN A 16 7.29 0.93 -12.73
C ASN A 16 6.36 1.44 -11.62
N LEU A 17 6.21 0.71 -10.51
CA LEU A 17 5.32 1.09 -9.42
C LEU A 17 5.90 2.19 -8.52
N GLY A 18 7.17 2.56 -8.65
CA GLY A 18 7.78 3.63 -7.86
C GLY A 18 7.61 3.40 -6.35
N ILE A 19 7.07 4.40 -5.64
CA ILE A 19 6.88 4.33 -4.18
C ILE A 19 5.57 3.65 -3.74
N ILE A 20 4.73 3.20 -4.67
CA ILE A 20 3.38 2.70 -4.37
C ILE A 20 3.38 1.52 -3.39
N PRO A 21 4.19 0.45 -3.58
CA PRO A 21 4.17 -0.70 -2.66
C PRO A 21 4.62 -0.30 -1.25
N GLU A 22 5.57 0.63 -1.15
CA GLU A 22 6.08 1.12 0.13
C GLU A 22 5.04 1.98 0.86
N SER A 23 4.31 2.82 0.15
CA SER A 23 3.22 3.61 0.73
C SER A 23 2.12 2.73 1.33
N PHE A 24 1.78 1.60 0.69
CA PHE A 24 0.83 0.64 1.26
C PHE A 24 1.38 -0.07 2.51
N ARG A 25 2.68 -0.39 2.56
CA ARG A 25 3.31 -0.94 3.78
C ARG A 25 3.22 0.04 4.95
N ARG A 26 3.47 1.33 4.71
CA ARG A 26 3.33 2.39 5.73
C ARG A 26 1.91 2.57 6.26
N LEU A 27 0.91 2.14 5.49
CA LEU A 27 -0.49 2.11 5.92
C LEU A 27 -0.84 0.86 6.74
N GLY A 28 0.15 0.01 7.03
CA GLY A 28 -0.06 -1.26 7.75
C GLY A 28 -0.56 -2.39 6.87
N ILE A 29 -0.49 -2.26 5.54
CA ILE A 29 -0.81 -3.37 4.64
C ILE A 29 0.46 -4.19 4.40
N THR A 30 0.44 -5.45 4.80
CA THR A 30 1.53 -6.37 4.46
C THR A 30 1.54 -6.62 2.94
N VAL A 31 2.65 -6.31 2.27
CA VAL A 31 2.84 -6.55 0.82
C VAL A 31 4.20 -7.21 0.59
N HIS A 32 4.17 -8.46 0.13
CA HIS A 32 5.35 -9.23 -0.26
C HIS A 32 5.57 -9.12 -1.77
N GLN A 33 6.78 -8.73 -2.17
CA GLN A 33 7.17 -8.77 -3.57
C GLN A 33 7.70 -10.17 -3.92
N GLN A 34 7.14 -10.79 -4.95
CA GLN A 34 7.55 -12.09 -5.48
C GLN A 34 7.93 -11.92 -6.96
N GLY A 35 9.16 -11.49 -7.22
CA GLY A 35 9.59 -11.16 -8.57
C GLY A 35 8.82 -9.96 -9.14
N ASP A 36 8.02 -10.20 -10.18
CA ASP A 36 7.13 -9.19 -10.79
C ASP A 36 5.68 -9.28 -10.29
N ASP A 37 5.42 -10.12 -9.29
CA ASP A 37 4.12 -10.26 -8.64
C ASP A 37 4.13 -9.60 -7.25
N LEU A 38 2.95 -9.18 -6.78
CA LEU A 38 2.72 -8.75 -5.40
C LEU A 38 1.78 -9.72 -4.71
N TYR A 39 2.23 -10.28 -3.61
CA TYR A 39 1.44 -11.11 -2.72
C TYR A 39 1.04 -10.32 -1.47
N ILE A 40 -0.26 -10.21 -1.24
CA ILE A 40 -0.87 -9.55 -0.09
C ILE A 40 -1.52 -10.67 0.73
N PRO A 41 -0.97 -11.05 1.88
CA PRO A 41 -1.55 -12.10 2.70
C PRO A 41 -2.87 -11.61 3.32
N GLU A 42 -3.67 -12.58 3.80
CA GLU A 42 -4.85 -12.32 4.62
C GLU A 42 -4.47 -11.61 5.93
N GLN A 43 -5.23 -10.57 6.29
CA GLN A 43 -4.97 -9.74 7.47
C GLN A 43 -6.32 -9.33 8.08
N ASP A 44 -6.52 -9.66 9.36
CA ASP A 44 -7.75 -9.33 10.10
C ASP A 44 -7.85 -7.85 10.48
N ARG A 45 -6.72 -7.14 10.57
CA ARG A 45 -6.67 -5.72 10.93
C ARG A 45 -5.60 -4.98 10.15
N TYR A 46 -6.01 -4.00 9.36
CA TYR A 46 -5.13 -3.00 8.76
C TYR A 46 -4.92 -1.89 9.78
N THR A 47 -3.97 -2.10 10.70
CA THR A 47 -3.62 -1.04 11.65
C THR A 47 -2.57 -0.17 10.99
N ILE A 48 -2.90 1.08 10.69
CA ILE A 48 -1.90 2.08 10.26
C ILE A 48 -0.79 2.03 11.29
N GLU A 49 0.45 1.73 10.84
CA GLU A 49 1.60 1.79 11.74
C GLU A 49 1.70 3.22 12.25
N SER A 50 1.21 3.40 13.47
CA SER A 50 1.47 4.59 14.26
C SER A 50 2.95 4.47 14.57
N PHE A 51 3.79 5.11 13.75
CA PHE A 51 5.21 5.17 14.02
C PHE A 51 5.37 5.56 15.49
N LEU A 52 6.16 4.79 16.24
CA LEU A 52 6.41 4.99 17.68
C LEU A 52 6.98 6.39 18.00
N ASP A 53 7.28 7.18 16.97
CA ASP A 53 7.75 8.56 16.97
C ASP A 53 6.62 9.61 16.94
N GLY A 54 5.35 9.23 16.83
CA GLY A 54 4.23 10.20 16.78
C GLY A 54 4.21 11.06 15.51
N SER A 55 4.98 10.69 14.49
CA SER A 55 4.93 11.31 13.17
C SER A 55 3.63 10.94 12.47
N ILE A 56 2.85 11.95 12.09
CA ILE A 56 1.68 11.79 11.22
C ILE A 56 2.20 11.31 9.87
N LEU A 57 1.58 10.25 9.33
CA LEU A 57 1.85 9.79 7.97
C LEU A 57 1.46 10.90 6.98
N THR A 58 2.42 11.73 6.58
CA THR A 58 2.23 12.74 5.54
C THR A 58 2.35 12.05 4.18
N ILE A 59 1.20 11.70 3.59
CA ILE A 59 1.10 11.34 2.18
C ILE A 59 0.70 12.61 1.42
N ALA A 60 1.56 13.08 0.54
CA ALA A 60 1.29 14.21 -0.35
C ALA A 60 1.17 13.70 -1.79
N ASP A 61 0.31 14.33 -2.59
CA ASP A 61 0.18 14.02 -4.00
C ASP A 61 1.43 14.48 -4.77
N ALA A 62 1.85 13.68 -5.74
CA ALA A 62 2.93 14.01 -6.66
C ALA A 62 2.73 13.28 -8.00
N PRO A 63 3.16 13.87 -9.13
CA PRO A 63 3.20 13.17 -10.40
C PRO A 63 4.12 11.94 -10.32
N TRP A 64 3.83 10.91 -11.11
CA TRP A 64 4.65 9.69 -11.17
C TRP A 64 6.14 10.04 -11.36
N PRO A 65 7.07 9.42 -10.61
CA PRO A 65 6.94 8.22 -9.77
C PRO A 65 6.45 8.46 -8.33
N GLY A 66 5.94 9.66 -8.03
CA GLY A 66 5.26 10.00 -6.79
C GLY A 66 3.85 9.42 -6.67
N LEU A 67 3.14 9.79 -5.60
CA LEU A 67 1.83 9.22 -5.27
C LEU A 67 0.72 10.00 -5.96
N THR A 68 0.01 9.35 -6.89
CA THR A 68 -1.05 10.03 -7.64
C THR A 68 -2.31 10.25 -6.80
N PRO A 69 -3.12 11.28 -7.10
CA PRO A 69 -4.38 11.54 -6.40
C PRO A 69 -5.37 10.36 -6.40
N ASP A 70 -5.34 9.52 -7.44
CA ASP A 70 -6.17 8.32 -7.53
C ASP A 70 -5.84 7.30 -6.43
N LEU A 71 -4.55 7.18 -6.07
CA LEU A 71 -4.09 6.28 -5.02
C LEU A 71 -4.49 6.81 -3.63
N LEU A 72 -4.44 8.12 -3.41
CA LEU A 72 -4.96 8.77 -2.20
C LEU A 72 -6.44 8.43 -1.97
N SER A 73 -7.23 8.43 -3.04
CA SER A 73 -8.66 8.10 -3.00
C SER A 73 -8.89 6.65 -2.57
N VAL A 74 -8.10 5.70 -3.10
CA VAL A 74 -8.15 4.29 -2.72
C VAL A 74 -7.65 4.08 -1.29
N MET A 75 -6.60 4.79 -0.87
CA MET A 75 -6.05 4.70 0.49
C MET A 75 -7.05 5.12 1.55
N LEU A 76 -7.86 6.16 1.30
CA LEU A 76 -8.94 6.56 2.22
C LEU A 76 -9.96 5.44 2.43
N VAL A 77 -10.35 4.76 1.34
CA VAL A 77 -11.31 3.65 1.39
C VAL A 77 -10.73 2.43 2.13
N VAL A 78 -9.41 2.22 2.07
CA VAL A 78 -8.76 1.12 2.81
C VAL A 78 -8.60 1.44 4.30
N ALA A 79 -8.58 2.72 4.68
CA ALA A 79 -8.45 3.17 6.06
C ALA A 79 -9.78 3.21 6.85
N THR A 80 -10.93 3.03 6.17
CA THR A 80 -12.27 2.94 6.78
C THR A 80 -12.76 1.52 6.89
#